data_AF-A0A7K3XY73-F1
#
_entry.id   AF-A0A7K3XY73-F1
#
_cell.length_a   1.000
_cell.length_b   1.000
_cell.length_c   1.000
_cell.angle_alpha   90.00
_cell.angle_beta   90.00
_cell.angle_gamma   90.00
#
_symmetry.space_group_name_H-M   'P 1'
#
loop_
_entity.id
_entity.type
_entity.pdbx_description
1 polymer ?
#
loop_
_entity_poly.entity_id
_entity_poly.type
_entity_poly.pdbx_seq_one_letter_code
_entity_poly.pdbx_strand_id
1 'polypeptide(L)' 'MDRLQSFEAMLDEIKTDYAFKQAEIEKLKSQGKERSATFKQYLSDKLLYQRMLSIYERHDLL' A
#
# COMPACT_ATOMS: atom_id res chain seq x y z
N MET A 1 20.26 -13.78 4.39
CA MET A 1 19.03 -13.40 5.09
C MET A 1 18.25 -14.65 5.38
N ASP A 2 17.73 -14.79 6.59
CA ASP A 2 16.77 -15.85 6.89
C ASP A 2 15.35 -15.44 6.47
N ARG A 3 14.42 -16.39 6.54
CA ARG A 3 13.02 -16.17 6.13
C ARG A 3 12.35 -15.04 6.91
N LEU A 4 12.69 -14.85 8.18
CA LEU A 4 12.08 -13.81 9.02
C LEU A 4 12.57 -12.44 8.56
N GLN A 5 13.88 -12.27 8.37
CA GLN A 5 14.46 -11.03 7.86
C GLN A 5 13.89 -10.65 6.48
N SER A 6 13.74 -11.63 5.58
CA SER A 6 13.12 -11.38 4.26
C SER A 6 11.63 -10.99 4.38
N PHE A 7 10.91 -11.56 5.36
CA PHE A 7 9.53 -11.18 5.62
C PHE A 7 9.42 -9.76 6.16
N GLU A 8 10.26 -9.39 7.13
CA GLU A 8 10.29 -8.04 7.69
C GLU A 8 10.62 -6.98 6.64
N ALA A 9 11.60 -7.25 5.77
CA ALA A 9 11.93 -6.36 4.66
C ALA A 9 10.76 -6.17 3.68
N MET A 10 10.08 -7.27 3.32
CA MET A 10 8.90 -7.23 2.46
C MET A 10 7.72 -6.51 3.13
N LEU A 11 7.53 -6.68 4.44
CA LEU A 11 6.49 -5.99 5.19
C LEU A 11 6.73 -4.46 5.21
N ASP A 12 7.98 -4.04 5.37
CA ASP A 12 8.36 -2.62 5.32
C ASP A 12 8.14 -2.02 3.93
N GLU A 13 8.46 -2.77 2.87
CA GLU A 13 8.16 -2.39 1.48
C GLU A 13 6.67 -2.15 1.27
N ILE A 14 5.80 -3.08 1.72
CA ILE A 14 4.34 -2.93 1.63
C ILE A 14 3.84 -1.71 2.40
N LYS A 15 4.35 -1.47 3.62
CA LYS A 15 3.94 -0.31 4.44
C LYS A 15 4.33 1.00 3.75
N THR A 16 5.55 1.06 3.21
CA THR A 16 6.06 2.22 2.48
C THR A 16 5.25 2.48 1.22
N ASP A 17 4.98 1.45 0.43
CA ASP A 17 4.20 1.55 -0.79
C ASP A 17 2.76 1.97 -0.50
N TYR A 18 2.12 1.40 0.53
CA TYR A 18 0.79 1.80 0.96
C TYR A 18 0.73 3.30 1.28
N ALA A 19 1.68 3.80 2.08
CA ALA A 19 1.76 5.20 2.45
C ALA A 19 2.01 6.10 1.22
N PHE A 20 2.90 5.69 0.33
CA PHE A 20 3.18 6.40 -0.92
C PHE A 20 1.95 6.49 -1.83
N LYS A 21 1.25 5.37 -2.07
CA LYS A 21 0.02 5.37 -2.88
C LYS A 21 -1.07 6.24 -2.24
N GLN A 22 -1.22 6.19 -0.92
CA GLN A 22 -2.15 7.07 -0.20
C GLN A 22 -1.83 8.55 -0.45
N ALA A 23 -0.56 8.95 -0.35
CA ALA A 23 -0.16 10.34 -0.59
C ALA A 23 -0.43 10.78 -2.05
N GLU A 24 -0.09 9.94 -3.04
CA GLU A 24 -0.34 10.28 -4.46
C GLU A 24 -1.84 10.30 -4.80
N ILE A 25 -2.66 9.46 -4.19
CA ILE A 25 -4.13 9.52 -4.32
C ILE A 25 -4.66 10.86 -3.82
N GLU A 26 -4.25 11.31 -2.62
CA GLU A 26 -4.72 12.59 -2.06
C GLU A 26 -4.25 13.78 -2.90
N LYS A 27 -3.01 13.73 -3.39
CA LYS A 27 -2.49 14.73 -4.34
C LYS A 27 -3.31 14.77 -5.62
N LEU A 28 -3.66 13.63 -6.21
CA LEU A 28 -4.49 13.57 -7.42
C LEU A 28 -5.93 14.05 -7.16
N LYS A 29 -6.51 13.78 -5.99
CA LYS A 29 -7.81 14.37 -5.57
C LYS A 29 -7.74 15.88 -5.50
N SER A 30 -6.71 16.43 -4.85
CA SER A 30 -6.53 17.89 -4.74
C SER A 30 -6.39 18.59 -6.11
N GLN A 31 -5.96 17.85 -7.14
CA GLN A 31 -5.85 18.32 -8.53
C GLN A 31 -7.11 18.02 -9.38
N GLY A 32 -8.15 17.41 -8.81
CA GLY A 32 -9.36 16.99 -9.55
C GLY A 32 -9.16 15.84 -10.53
N LYS A 33 -8.09 15.04 -10.38
CA LYS A 33 -7.66 13.99 -11.32
C LYS A 33 -8.16 12.58 -10.98
N GLU A 34 -9.27 12.48 -10.26
CA GLU A 34 -9.84 11.21 -9.78
C GLU A 34 -10.27 10.24 -10.90
N ARG A 35 -10.52 10.75 -12.12
CA ARG A 35 -10.87 9.91 -13.28
C ARG A 35 -9.68 9.38 -14.06
N SER A 36 -8.46 9.83 -13.73
CA SER A 36 -7.24 9.45 -14.46
C SER A 36 -6.92 7.96 -14.30
N ALA A 37 -6.24 7.39 -15.30
CA ALA A 37 -5.77 6.01 -15.24
C ALA A 37 -4.81 5.81 -14.04
N THR A 38 -3.90 6.76 -13.82
CA THR A 38 -2.96 6.76 -12.69
C THR A 38 -3.67 6.73 -11.35
N PHE A 39 -4.73 7.52 -11.16
CA PHE A 39 -5.51 7.48 -9.92
C PHE A 39 -6.12 6.11 -9.67
N LYS A 40 -6.76 5.51 -10.69
CA LYS A 40 -7.38 4.19 -10.59
C LYS A 40 -6.35 3.10 -10.29
N GLN A 41 -5.15 3.20 -10.88
CA GLN A 41 -4.05 2.29 -10.62
C GLN A 41 -3.60 2.40 -9.15
N TYR A 42 -3.26 3.60 -8.68
CA TYR A 42 -2.82 3.79 -7.29
C TYR A 42 -3.90 3.41 -6.27
N LEU A 43 -5.17 3.67 -6.58
CA LEU A 43 -6.27 3.23 -5.72
C LEU A 43 -6.36 1.71 -5.64
N SER A 44 -6.22 1.02 -6.77
CA SER A 44 -6.20 -0.45 -6.80
C SER A 44 -5.03 -1.02 -5.99
N ASP A 45 -3.82 -0.46 -6.19
CA ASP A 45 -2.61 -0.86 -5.46
C ASP A 45 -2.78 -0.64 -3.95
N LYS A 46 -3.30 0.54 -3.55
CA LYS A 46 -3.56 0.85 -2.14
C LYS A 46 -4.53 -0.16 -1.52
N LEU A 47 -5.63 -0.50 -2.21
CA LEU A 47 -6.62 -1.46 -1.70
C LEU A 47 -6.04 -2.86 -1.55
N LEU A 48 -5.17 -3.27 -2.48
CA LEU A 48 -4.43 -4.54 -2.38
C LEU A 48 -3.52 -4.56 -1.14
N TYR A 49 -2.69 -3.53 -0.96
CA TYR A 49 -1.82 -3.45 0.21
C TYR A 49 -2.61 -3.36 1.53
N GLN A 50 -3.71 -2.61 1.56
CA GLN A 50 -4.60 -2.57 2.71
C GLN A 50 -5.11 -3.96 3.07
N ARG A 51 -5.52 -4.74 2.06
CA ARG A 51 -6.00 -6.11 2.26
C ARG A 51 -4.90 -7.01 2.82
N MET A 52 -3.66 -6.90 2.31
CA MET A 52 -2.51 -7.66 2.81
C MET A 52 -2.21 -7.31 4.27
N LEU A 53 -2.11 -6.03 4.60
CA LEU A 53 -1.87 -5.55 5.97
C LEU A 53 -2.96 -6.02 6.94
N SER A 54 -4.24 -5.97 6.56
CA SER A 54 -5.34 -6.51 7.36
C SER A 54 -5.30 -8.04 7.52
N ILE A 55 -4.64 -8.78 6.62
CA ILE A 55 -4.40 -10.21 6.83
C ILE A 55 -3.30 -10.39 7.87
N TYR A 56 -2.19 -9.65 7.76
CA TYR A 56 -1.08 -9.72 8.70
C TYR A 56 -1.49 -9.36 10.14
N GLU A 57 -2.27 -8.29 10.31
CA GLU A 57 -2.81 -7.88 11.61
C GLU A 57 -3.67 -8.97 12.26
N ARG A 58 -4.51 -9.67 11.49
CA ARG A 58 -5.33 -10.80 12.01
C ARG A 58 -4.53 -12.02 12.43
N HIS A 59 -3.26 -12.09 12.08
CA HIS A 59 -2.35 -13.18 12.42
C HIS A 59 -1.23 -12.72 13.37
N ASP A 60 -1.36 -11.55 13.99
CA ASP A 60 -0.37 -10.96 14.90
C ASP A 60 1.02 -10.79 14.25
N LEU A 61 1.03 -10.55 12.92
CA LEU A 61 2.23 -10.29 12.13
C LEU A 61 2.47 -8.79 11.88
N LEU A 62 1.61 -7.91 12.42
CA LEU A 62 1.66 -6.46 12.22
C LEU A 62 1.72 -5.70 13.55
#